data_AF-A0A9D8L9H3-F1
#
_entry.id   AF-A0A9D8L9H3-F1
#
_cell.length_a   1.000
_cell.length_b   1.000
_cell.length_c   1.000
_cell.angle_alpha   90.00
_cell.angle_beta   90.00
_cell.angle_gamma   90.00
#
_symmetry.space_group_name_H-M   'P 1'
#
loop_
_entity.id
_entity.type
_entity.pdbx_description
1 polymer ?
#
loop_
_entity_poly.entity_id
_entity_poly.type
_entity_poly.pdbx_seq_one_letter_code
_entity_poly.pdbx_strand_id
1 'polypeptide(L)'
;MPFLPRLDLASLADQPLDPLTKGLPFDAEPLKVGEVGKQGWSVLAGDLPLPLAVIREDVLRANSAWMRDFTAANDLVIAPHGKTTMSPALFDLQVADGAWGITVATVQQLQVCLRFGVGRVIIANQPIGQQAIDACFRALHVPGFELYCLADGADGVAMLAEGARRNPPPVGNPLRVLVEMGFVGGRAGARSRDTAMDVARKVVATDGLALGGFECF
;
A
#
# COMPACT_ATOMS: atom_id res chain seq x y z
N MET A 1 2.87 -17.40 9.43
CA MET A 1 1.69 -16.52 9.16
C MET A 1 1.15 -16.88 7.79
N PRO A 2 -0.18 -16.88 7.56
CA PRO A 2 -0.72 -17.16 6.25
C PRO A 2 -0.34 -16.07 5.24
N PHE A 3 -0.06 -16.47 4.00
CA PHE A 3 0.17 -15.55 2.89
C PHE A 3 -1.10 -14.76 2.57
N LEU A 4 -0.93 -13.56 2.01
CA LEU A 4 -2.07 -12.79 1.51
C LEU A 4 -2.71 -13.52 0.31
N PRO A 5 -4.04 -13.51 0.18
CA PRO A 5 -4.70 -14.03 -1.01
C PRO A 5 -4.34 -13.19 -2.24
N ARG A 6 -4.49 -13.77 -3.44
CA ARG A 6 -4.34 -13.05 -4.71
C ARG A 6 -5.34 -11.89 -4.80
N LEU A 7 -4.93 -10.82 -5.47
CA LEU A 7 -5.72 -9.61 -5.63
C LEU A 7 -6.79 -9.77 -6.72
N ASP A 8 -7.90 -9.02 -6.62
CA ASP A 8 -8.94 -9.00 -7.65
C ASP A 8 -8.62 -7.96 -8.73
N LEU A 9 -7.98 -8.41 -9.81
CA LEU A 9 -7.57 -7.56 -10.93
C LEU A 9 -8.65 -7.42 -12.02
N ALA A 10 -9.83 -8.02 -11.88
CA ALA A 10 -10.84 -8.04 -12.94
C ALA A 10 -11.24 -6.62 -13.36
N SER A 11 -11.49 -5.74 -12.39
CA SER A 11 -11.88 -4.35 -12.67
C SER A 11 -10.78 -3.52 -13.35
N LEU A 12 -9.50 -3.91 -13.22
CA LEU A 12 -8.39 -3.28 -13.94
C LEU A 12 -8.37 -3.73 -15.40
N ALA A 13 -8.59 -5.03 -15.66
CA ALA A 13 -8.67 -5.56 -17.01
C ALA A 13 -9.84 -4.94 -17.80
N ASP A 14 -10.94 -4.60 -17.12
CA ASP A 14 -12.12 -3.96 -17.70
C ASP A 14 -12.02 -2.43 -17.84
N GLN A 15 -10.93 -1.81 -17.39
CA GLN A 15 -10.77 -0.37 -17.47
C GLN A 15 -10.76 0.09 -18.95
N PRO A 16 -11.63 1.04 -19.34
CA PRO A 16 -11.69 1.52 -20.71
C PRO A 16 -10.45 2.35 -21.05
N LEU A 17 -10.04 2.23 -22.30
CA LEU A 17 -8.99 2.94 -22.98
C LEU A 17 -9.55 3.51 -24.28
N ASP A 18 -9.12 4.72 -24.62
CA ASP A 18 -9.48 5.42 -25.85
C ASP A 18 -8.24 6.10 -26.46
N PRO A 19 -8.31 6.61 -27.69
CA PRO A 19 -7.19 7.33 -28.31
C PRO A 19 -6.67 8.56 -27.56
N LEU A 20 -7.40 9.07 -26.56
CA LEU A 20 -6.93 10.17 -25.71
C LEU A 20 -5.99 9.66 -24.60
N THR A 21 -5.93 8.36 -24.39
CA THR A 21 -4.95 7.74 -23.49
C THR A 21 -3.59 7.68 -24.15
N LYS A 22 -2.60 8.31 -23.50
CA LYS A 22 -1.22 8.33 -23.97
C LYS A 22 -0.69 6.92 -24.21
N GLY A 23 -0.05 6.72 -25.37
CA GLY A 23 0.65 5.49 -25.73
C GLY A 23 -0.17 4.51 -26.57
N LEU A 24 -1.43 4.84 -26.91
CA LEU A 24 -2.24 4.09 -27.86
C LEU A 24 -2.15 4.71 -29.27
N PRO A 25 -2.29 3.90 -30.34
CA PRO A 25 -2.40 4.44 -31.70
C PRO A 25 -3.51 5.48 -31.82
N PHE A 26 -3.31 6.50 -32.64
CA PHE A 26 -4.25 7.63 -32.76
C PHE A 26 -5.60 7.22 -33.37
N ASP A 27 -5.63 6.12 -34.12
CA ASP A 27 -6.78 5.54 -34.80
C ASP A 27 -7.28 4.24 -34.14
N ALA A 28 -6.80 3.92 -32.93
CA ALA A 28 -7.29 2.76 -32.20
C ALA A 28 -8.76 2.91 -31.82
N GLU A 29 -9.57 1.87 -32.06
CA GLU A 29 -10.93 1.81 -31.52
C GLU A 29 -10.89 1.74 -29.98
N PRO A 30 -11.88 2.32 -29.26
CA PRO A 30 -11.97 2.16 -27.82
C PRO A 30 -11.95 0.68 -27.40
N LEU A 31 -11.13 0.37 -26.41
CA LEU A 31 -10.89 -1.01 -25.94
C LEU A 31 -10.69 -1.04 -24.44
N LYS A 32 -10.60 -2.23 -23.85
CA LYS A 32 -10.25 -2.40 -22.44
C LYS A 32 -8.76 -2.70 -22.27
N VAL A 33 -8.21 -2.39 -21.09
CA VAL A 33 -6.81 -2.73 -20.73
C VAL A 33 -6.49 -4.21 -21.02
N GLY A 34 -7.40 -5.13 -20.69
CA GLY A 34 -7.22 -6.58 -20.91
C GLY A 34 -7.24 -7.01 -22.39
N GLU A 35 -7.56 -6.11 -23.32
CA GLU A 35 -7.65 -6.38 -24.76
C GLU A 35 -6.43 -5.86 -25.53
N VAL A 36 -5.59 -5.03 -24.91
CA VAL A 36 -4.39 -4.45 -25.53
C VAL A 36 -3.45 -5.53 -26.10
N GLY A 37 -3.21 -6.61 -25.34
CA GLY A 37 -2.36 -7.72 -25.78
C GLY A 37 -2.88 -8.49 -27.00
N LYS A 38 -4.16 -8.33 -27.36
CA LYS A 38 -4.78 -8.99 -28.52
C LYS A 38 -4.63 -8.19 -29.82
N GLN A 39 -4.20 -6.92 -29.74
CA GLN A 39 -4.09 -6.03 -30.90
C GLN A 39 -2.87 -6.34 -31.77
N GLY A 40 -1.89 -7.09 -31.24
CA GLY A 40 -0.67 -7.43 -31.98
C GLY A 40 0.28 -6.25 -32.21
N TRP A 41 0.08 -5.12 -31.53
CA TRP A 41 0.94 -3.94 -31.67
C TRP A 41 2.37 -4.21 -31.21
N SER A 42 3.33 -3.68 -31.96
CA SER A 42 4.75 -3.77 -31.72
C SER A 42 5.39 -2.39 -31.60
N VAL A 43 6.06 -2.15 -30.48
CA VAL A 43 6.88 -0.93 -30.28
C VAL A 43 7.97 -0.82 -31.35
N LEU A 44 8.56 -1.94 -31.76
CA LEU A 44 9.66 -1.95 -32.74
C LEU A 44 9.18 -1.81 -34.19
N ALA A 45 7.92 -2.16 -34.48
CA ALA A 45 7.30 -1.90 -35.78
C ALA A 45 6.79 -0.46 -35.91
N GLY A 46 6.75 0.29 -34.81
CA GLY A 46 6.26 1.67 -34.78
C GLY A 46 4.74 1.79 -34.62
N ASP A 47 4.06 0.73 -34.18
CA ASP A 47 2.59 0.72 -34.06
C ASP A 47 2.09 1.64 -32.93
N LEU A 48 2.91 1.86 -31.89
CA LEU A 48 2.53 2.67 -30.72
C LEU A 48 3.28 4.02 -30.71
N PRO A 49 2.61 5.13 -30.39
CA PRO A 49 3.25 6.44 -30.36
C PRO A 49 4.20 6.59 -29.17
N LEU A 50 5.37 7.19 -29.43
CA LEU A 50 6.37 7.53 -28.41
C LEU A 50 6.10 8.92 -27.80
N PRO A 51 6.53 9.18 -26.55
CA PRO A 51 7.30 8.31 -25.65
C PRO A 51 6.43 7.30 -24.89
N LEU A 52 6.97 6.09 -24.72
CA LEU A 52 6.35 4.98 -23.98
C LEU A 52 7.19 4.58 -22.77
N ALA A 53 6.51 4.18 -21.70
CA ALA A 53 7.13 3.44 -20.60
C ALA A 53 6.91 1.95 -20.84
N VAL A 54 8.00 1.21 -21.10
CA VAL A 54 7.94 -0.22 -21.44
C VAL A 54 8.56 -1.03 -20.31
N ILE A 55 7.79 -1.98 -19.75
CA ILE A 55 8.28 -2.97 -18.80
C ILE A 55 8.51 -4.28 -19.56
N ARG A 56 9.72 -4.81 -19.45
CA ARG A 56 10.05 -6.12 -19.98
C ARG A 56 9.60 -7.21 -19.02
N GLU A 57 8.70 -8.08 -19.48
CA GLU A 57 8.08 -9.12 -18.66
C GLU A 57 9.10 -10.14 -18.14
N ASP A 58 10.05 -10.56 -18.97
CA ASP A 58 11.10 -11.52 -18.61
C ASP A 58 12.01 -10.98 -17.49
N VAL A 59 12.40 -9.71 -17.58
CA VAL A 59 13.17 -9.03 -16.53
C VAL A 59 12.36 -8.85 -15.26
N LEU A 60 11.08 -8.46 -15.37
CA LEU A 60 10.20 -8.32 -14.23
C LEU A 60 10.08 -9.65 -13.48
N ARG A 61 9.82 -10.76 -14.19
CA ARG A 61 9.71 -12.11 -13.61
C ARG A 61 11.02 -12.56 -12.96
N ALA A 62 12.16 -12.29 -13.60
CA ALA A 62 13.48 -12.60 -13.03
C ALA A 62 13.75 -11.85 -11.72
N ASN A 63 13.47 -10.54 -11.69
CA ASN A 63 13.62 -9.72 -10.48
C ASN A 63 12.70 -10.20 -9.34
N SER A 64 11.46 -10.56 -9.69
CA SER A 64 10.47 -11.09 -8.75
C SER A 64 10.95 -12.39 -8.11
N ALA A 65 11.37 -13.35 -8.93
CA ALA A 65 11.91 -14.62 -8.47
C ALA A 65 13.15 -14.43 -7.59
N TRP A 66 14.07 -13.56 -8.00
CA TRP A 66 15.27 -13.27 -7.21
C TRP A 66 14.93 -12.74 -5.82
N MET A 67 14.01 -11.78 -5.72
CA MET A 67 13.61 -11.22 -4.42
C MET A 67 12.90 -12.23 -3.54
N ARG A 68 12.02 -13.08 -4.09
CA ARG A 68 11.38 -14.17 -3.36
C ARG A 68 12.42 -15.14 -2.79
N ASP A 69 13.38 -15.56 -3.61
CA ASP A 69 14.39 -16.53 -3.20
C ASP A 69 15.33 -15.90 -2.16
N PHE A 70 15.65 -14.60 -2.30
CA PHE A 70 16.42 -13.85 -1.32
C PHE A 70 15.73 -13.75 0.04
N THR A 71 14.43 -13.41 0.09
CA THR A 71 13.71 -13.32 1.36
C THR A 71 13.58 -14.67 2.04
N ALA A 72 13.29 -15.73 1.27
CA ALA A 72 13.21 -17.09 1.78
C ALA A 72 14.55 -17.57 2.37
N ALA A 73 15.68 -17.26 1.72
CA ALA A 73 17.01 -17.65 2.18
C ALA A 73 17.46 -16.95 3.48
N ASN A 74 16.87 -15.80 3.81
CA ASN A 74 17.27 -14.96 4.94
C ASN A 74 16.21 -14.87 6.05
N ASP A 75 15.14 -15.67 5.97
CA ASP A 75 13.99 -15.61 6.89
C ASP A 75 13.41 -14.19 7.04
N LEU A 76 13.36 -13.46 5.92
CA LEU A 76 12.88 -12.09 5.87
C LEU A 76 11.42 -12.03 5.46
N VAL A 77 10.71 -11.10 6.08
CA VAL A 77 9.36 -10.71 5.71
C VAL A 77 9.39 -9.31 5.14
N ILE A 78 8.79 -9.11 3.96
CA ILE A 78 8.79 -7.81 3.28
C ILE A 78 7.36 -7.28 3.11
N ALA A 79 7.25 -5.95 3.19
CA ALA A 79 6.07 -5.18 2.81
C ALA A 79 6.46 -4.13 1.76
N PRO A 80 6.52 -4.49 0.46
CA PRO A 80 7.02 -3.62 -0.59
C PRO A 80 6.26 -2.29 -0.67
N HIS A 81 6.98 -1.21 -1.00
CA HIS A 81 6.38 0.11 -1.05
C HIS A 81 5.68 0.36 -2.41
N GLY A 82 4.34 0.35 -2.38
CA GLY A 82 3.52 0.53 -3.58
C GLY A 82 3.42 1.96 -4.10
N LYS A 83 3.85 2.98 -3.33
CA LYS A 83 3.69 4.40 -3.70
C LYS A 83 4.36 4.79 -5.03
N THR A 84 5.41 4.06 -5.41
CA THR A 84 6.25 4.39 -6.56
C THR A 84 5.62 3.92 -7.88
N THR A 85 4.98 2.75 -7.86
CA THR A 85 4.36 2.18 -9.06
C THR A 85 2.86 2.42 -9.10
N MET A 86 2.20 2.43 -7.94
CA MET A 86 0.74 2.44 -7.81
C MET A 86 0.03 1.47 -8.76
N SER A 87 0.66 0.31 -9.00
CA SER A 87 0.19 -0.72 -9.94
C SER A 87 -0.27 -1.96 -9.18
N PRO A 88 -1.59 -2.18 -9.06
CA PRO A 88 -2.15 -3.37 -8.41
C PRO A 88 -1.67 -4.69 -9.04
N ALA A 89 -1.40 -4.71 -10.35
CA ALA A 89 -0.85 -5.87 -11.02
C ALA A 89 0.56 -6.23 -10.51
N LEU A 90 1.39 -5.23 -10.18
CA LEU A 90 2.70 -5.47 -9.55
C LEU A 90 2.56 -5.84 -8.08
N PHE A 91 1.56 -5.30 -7.37
CA PHE A 91 1.28 -5.71 -5.98
C PHE A 91 0.87 -7.17 -5.92
N ASP A 92 0.03 -7.63 -6.85
CA ASP A 92 -0.43 -9.02 -6.93
C ASP A 92 0.74 -9.98 -7.21
N LEU A 93 1.68 -9.60 -8.07
CA LEU A 93 2.91 -10.36 -8.28
C LEU A 93 3.74 -10.47 -6.99
N GLN A 94 3.93 -9.37 -6.27
CA GLN A 94 4.67 -9.36 -5.00
C GLN A 94 3.97 -10.16 -3.90
N VAL A 95 2.64 -10.10 -3.84
CA VAL A 95 1.81 -10.91 -2.95
C VAL A 95 1.94 -12.39 -3.28
N ALA A 96 1.91 -12.76 -4.57
CA ALA A 96 2.11 -14.14 -5.01
C ALA A 96 3.51 -14.68 -4.65
N ASP A 97 4.52 -13.81 -4.61
CA ASP A 97 5.88 -14.13 -4.16
C ASP A 97 6.06 -14.07 -2.62
N GLY A 98 4.98 -13.85 -1.87
CA GLY A 98 4.98 -13.99 -0.41
C GLY A 98 5.15 -12.68 0.38
N ALA A 99 4.91 -11.51 -0.23
CA ALA A 99 4.83 -10.26 0.51
C ALA A 99 3.79 -10.35 1.64
N TRP A 100 4.15 -9.85 2.82
CA TRP A 100 3.30 -9.89 4.01
C TRP A 100 2.24 -8.79 4.04
N GLY A 101 2.49 -7.70 3.32
CA GLY A 101 1.64 -6.53 3.20
C GLY A 101 2.13 -5.63 2.07
N ILE A 102 1.38 -4.57 1.79
CA ILE A 102 1.82 -3.49 0.89
C ILE A 102 1.97 -2.21 1.70
N THR A 103 3.11 -1.54 1.51
CA THR A 103 3.37 -0.25 2.16
C THR A 103 2.94 0.89 1.25
N VAL A 104 2.12 1.81 1.77
CA VAL A 104 1.67 3.03 1.09
C VAL A 104 1.98 4.25 1.96
N ALA A 105 1.80 5.46 1.42
CA ALA A 105 2.11 6.71 2.11
C ALA A 105 0.88 7.58 2.39
N THR A 106 -0.25 7.32 1.72
CA THR A 106 -1.46 8.14 1.86
C THR A 106 -2.73 7.31 1.89
N VAL A 107 -3.82 7.92 2.38
CA VAL A 107 -5.13 7.27 2.43
C VAL A 107 -5.73 7.04 1.04
N GLN A 108 -5.38 7.87 0.05
CA GLN A 108 -5.78 7.64 -1.34
C GLN A 108 -5.15 6.35 -1.89
N GLN A 109 -3.88 6.10 -1.55
CA GLN A 109 -3.19 4.88 -1.94
C GLN A 109 -3.73 3.66 -1.18
N LEU A 110 -4.13 3.84 0.09
CA LEU A 110 -4.88 2.83 0.84
C LEU A 110 -6.19 2.46 0.12
N GLN A 111 -6.95 3.43 -0.42
CA GLN A 111 -8.18 3.11 -1.15
C GLN A 111 -7.93 2.24 -2.39
N VAL A 112 -6.81 2.44 -3.08
CA VAL A 112 -6.39 1.53 -4.17
C VAL A 112 -6.16 0.12 -3.61
N CYS A 113 -5.42 -0.01 -2.51
CA CYS A 113 -5.17 -1.31 -1.89
C CYS A 113 -6.47 -2.03 -1.49
N LEU A 114 -7.43 -1.31 -0.90
CA LEU A 114 -8.74 -1.85 -0.51
C LEU A 114 -9.55 -2.30 -1.74
N ARG A 115 -9.60 -1.47 -2.78
CA ARG A 115 -10.35 -1.79 -4.02
C ARG A 115 -9.88 -3.09 -4.67
N PHE A 116 -8.58 -3.36 -4.62
CA PHE A 116 -7.98 -4.55 -5.23
C PHE A 116 -7.79 -5.70 -4.22
N GLY A 117 -8.29 -5.58 -3.00
CA GLY A 117 -8.33 -6.68 -2.03
C GLY A 117 -7.02 -6.97 -1.30
N VAL A 118 -6.11 -6.00 -1.18
CA VAL A 118 -4.90 -6.17 -0.37
C VAL A 118 -5.29 -6.35 1.09
N GLY A 119 -5.03 -7.53 1.66
CA GLY A 119 -5.47 -7.87 3.02
C GLY A 119 -4.69 -7.21 4.15
N ARG A 120 -3.48 -6.71 3.89
CA ARG A 120 -2.67 -6.03 4.90
C ARG A 120 -1.92 -4.83 4.33
N VAL A 121 -2.07 -3.67 4.95
CA VAL A 121 -1.44 -2.42 4.51
C VAL A 121 -0.71 -1.74 5.64
N ILE A 122 0.49 -1.24 5.35
CA ILE A 122 1.20 -0.27 6.21
C ILE A 122 1.09 1.10 5.54
N ILE A 123 0.45 2.06 6.19
CA ILE A 123 0.64 3.48 5.86
C ILE A 123 1.92 3.90 6.58
N ALA A 124 3.05 3.90 5.86
CA ALA A 124 4.35 4.39 6.37
C ALA A 124 4.38 5.93 6.40
N ASN A 125 3.40 6.51 7.07
CA ASN A 125 3.18 7.95 7.27
C ASN A 125 2.13 8.18 8.37
N GLN A 126 2.07 9.40 8.92
CA GLN A 126 1.03 9.81 9.87
C GLN A 126 -0.27 10.19 9.13
N PRO A 127 -1.43 9.57 9.42
CA PRO A 127 -2.71 10.05 8.92
C PRO A 127 -3.11 11.30 9.70
N ILE A 128 -3.10 12.45 9.02
CA ILE A 128 -3.44 13.75 9.61
C ILE A 128 -4.73 14.29 8.99
N GLY A 129 -5.59 14.86 9.85
CA GLY A 129 -6.89 15.41 9.46
C GLY A 129 -8.02 14.39 9.56
N GLN A 130 -9.23 14.89 9.84
CA GLN A 130 -10.40 14.06 10.10
C GLN A 130 -10.69 13.07 8.97
N GLN A 131 -10.65 13.52 7.70
CA GLN A 131 -10.95 12.68 6.55
C GLN A 131 -10.00 11.49 6.43
N ALA A 132 -8.69 11.71 6.63
CA ALA A 132 -7.70 10.65 6.52
C ALA A 132 -7.82 9.64 7.65
N ILE A 133 -8.04 10.13 8.87
CA ILE A 133 -8.21 9.28 10.06
C ILE A 133 -9.50 8.46 9.95
N ASP A 134 -10.62 9.09 9.59
CA ASP A 134 -11.90 8.40 9.42
C ASP A 134 -11.81 7.33 8.32
N ALA A 135 -11.07 7.60 7.23
CA ALA A 135 -10.82 6.60 6.18
C ALA A 135 -10.04 5.37 6.71
N CYS A 136 -9.08 5.56 7.61
CA CYS A 136 -8.33 4.46 8.23
C CYS A 136 -9.25 3.56 9.06
N PHE A 137 -10.11 4.15 9.91
CA PHE A 137 -11.04 3.38 10.73
C PHE A 137 -12.12 2.69 9.90
N ARG A 138 -12.66 3.37 8.87
CA ARG A 138 -13.62 2.75 7.94
C ARG A 138 -13.02 1.54 7.21
N ALA A 139 -11.74 1.62 6.84
CA ALA A 139 -11.04 0.51 6.18
C ALA A 139 -11.02 -0.77 7.04
N LEU A 140 -10.90 -0.64 8.37
CA LEU A 140 -10.87 -1.79 9.29
C LEU A 140 -12.16 -2.62 9.30
N HIS A 141 -13.27 -2.08 8.79
CA HIS A 141 -14.53 -2.83 8.64
C HIS A 141 -14.53 -3.78 7.45
N VAL A 142 -13.53 -3.72 6.56
CA VAL A 142 -13.35 -4.72 5.51
C VAL A 142 -12.95 -6.05 6.17
N PRO A 143 -13.71 -7.15 5.95
CA PRO A 143 -13.43 -8.42 6.61
C PRO A 143 -12.01 -8.94 6.36
N GLY A 144 -11.29 -9.27 7.42
CA GLY A 144 -9.93 -9.80 7.34
C GLY A 144 -8.84 -8.77 7.01
N PHE A 145 -9.19 -7.49 6.87
CA PHE A 145 -8.23 -6.44 6.57
C PHE A 145 -7.48 -5.94 7.81
N GLU A 146 -6.15 -5.84 7.71
CA GLU A 146 -5.30 -5.30 8.77
C GLU A 146 -4.62 -4.01 8.31
N LEU A 147 -4.71 -2.95 9.13
CA LEU A 147 -4.11 -1.65 8.87
C LEU A 147 -3.09 -1.27 9.94
N TYR A 148 -1.94 -0.81 9.47
CA TYR A 148 -0.91 -0.17 10.26
C TYR A 148 -0.75 1.29 9.84
N CYS A 149 -0.53 2.20 10.78
CA CYS A 149 -0.10 3.57 10.50
C CYS A 149 1.02 4.01 11.45
N LEU A 150 1.66 5.15 11.15
CA LEU A 150 2.70 5.70 12.02
C LEU A 150 2.15 6.75 12.99
N ALA A 151 2.74 6.81 14.18
CA ALA A 151 2.60 7.95 15.10
C ALA A 151 3.96 8.27 15.73
N ASP A 152 4.25 9.55 15.90
CA ASP A 152 5.53 10.04 16.41
C ASP A 152 5.40 11.09 17.53
N GLY A 153 4.16 11.44 17.90
CA GLY A 153 3.87 12.42 18.94
C GLY A 153 2.49 12.23 19.58
N ALA A 154 2.33 12.82 20.77
CA ALA A 154 1.11 12.70 21.55
C ALA A 154 -0.13 13.27 20.84
N ASP A 155 0.03 14.37 20.10
CA ASP A 155 -1.06 15.01 19.38
C ASP A 155 -1.63 14.10 18.28
N GLY A 156 -0.75 13.41 17.55
CA GLY A 156 -1.16 12.42 16.55
C GLY A 156 -1.97 11.27 17.17
N VAL A 157 -1.52 10.76 18.33
CA VAL A 157 -2.27 9.72 19.06
C VAL A 157 -3.63 10.25 19.54
N ALA A 158 -3.71 11.50 20.02
CA ALA A 158 -4.98 12.11 20.43
C ALA A 158 -5.95 12.26 19.24
N MET A 159 -5.46 12.62 18.06
CA MET A 159 -6.28 12.68 16.84
C MET A 159 -6.79 11.30 16.43
N LEU A 160 -5.94 10.26 16.51
CA LEU A 160 -6.34 8.88 16.26
C LEU A 160 -7.38 8.39 17.28
N ALA A 161 -7.21 8.72 18.56
CA ALA A 161 -8.16 8.39 19.63
C ALA A 161 -9.55 8.98 19.35
N GLU A 162 -9.60 10.23 18.89
CA GLU A 162 -10.86 10.85 18.47
C GLU A 162 -11.44 10.18 17.22
N GLY A 163 -10.60 9.78 16.26
CA GLY A 163 -11.02 8.95 15.12
C GLY A 163 -11.67 7.63 15.54
N ALA A 164 -11.08 6.93 16.50
CA ALA A 164 -11.59 5.68 17.06
C ALA A 164 -12.95 5.90 17.76
N ARG A 165 -13.15 7.02 18.45
CA ARG A 165 -14.45 7.36 19.05
C ARG A 165 -15.53 7.60 18.00
N ARG A 166 -15.21 8.33 16.93
CA ARG A 166 -16.15 8.62 15.84
C ARG A 166 -16.49 7.39 15.01
N ASN A 167 -15.50 6.53 14.75
CA ASN A 167 -15.63 5.33 13.94
C ASN A 167 -15.01 4.14 14.70
N PRO A 168 -15.71 3.57 15.69
CA PRO A 168 -15.16 2.47 16.49
C PRO A 168 -14.77 1.28 15.62
N PRO A 169 -13.51 0.79 15.72
CA PRO A 169 -13.07 -0.35 14.92
C PRO A 169 -13.82 -1.63 15.33
N PRO A 170 -13.89 -2.65 14.46
CA PRO A 170 -14.46 -3.94 14.81
C PRO A 170 -13.74 -4.60 16.00
N VAL A 171 -14.50 -5.37 16.77
CA VAL A 171 -13.97 -6.16 17.89
C VAL A 171 -12.83 -7.06 17.40
N GLY A 172 -11.67 -6.97 18.06
CA GLY A 172 -10.48 -7.75 17.69
C GLY A 172 -9.68 -7.22 16.49
N ASN A 173 -10.09 -6.11 15.86
CA ASN A 173 -9.35 -5.49 14.76
C ASN A 173 -9.08 -3.99 14.99
N PRO A 174 -8.27 -3.62 16.00
CA PRO A 174 -7.91 -2.23 16.25
C PRO A 174 -6.99 -1.67 15.15
N LEU A 175 -6.91 -0.34 15.06
CA LEU A 175 -5.88 0.31 14.25
C LEU A 175 -4.51 0.07 14.90
N ARG A 176 -3.62 -0.60 14.18
CA ARG A 176 -2.27 -0.90 14.69
C ARG A 176 -1.38 0.32 14.42
N VAL A 177 -0.71 0.81 15.46
CA VAL A 177 0.16 1.98 15.37
C VAL A 177 1.60 1.53 15.55
N LEU A 178 2.45 1.88 14.59
CA LEU A 178 3.90 1.78 14.70
C LEU A 178 4.43 3.12 15.18
N VAL A 179 5.23 3.10 16.24
CA VAL A 179 5.89 4.33 16.70
C VAL A 179 7.08 4.62 15.79
N GLU A 180 7.04 5.73 15.04
CA GLU A 180 8.14 6.13 14.15
C GLU A 180 9.27 6.74 14.98
N MET A 181 10.46 6.18 14.84
CA MET A 181 11.71 6.69 15.39
C MET A 181 12.37 7.59 14.36
N GLY A 182 12.76 8.80 14.76
CA GLY A 182 13.49 9.72 13.91
C GLY A 182 14.79 10.20 14.55
N PHE A 183 15.53 11.03 13.82
CA PHE A 183 16.77 11.63 14.29
C PHE A 183 16.75 13.15 14.08
N VAL A 184 17.60 13.87 14.82
CA VAL A 184 17.69 15.33 14.74
C VAL A 184 18.15 15.74 13.34
N GLY A 185 17.43 16.65 12.70
CA GLY A 185 17.66 17.04 11.30
C GLY A 185 17.06 16.10 10.26
N GLY A 186 16.42 15.01 10.68
CA GLY A 186 15.64 14.12 9.81
C GLY A 186 14.24 14.65 9.50
N ARG A 187 13.39 13.76 8.96
CA ARG A 187 12.01 14.07 8.56
C ARG A 187 11.02 14.01 9.73
N ALA A 188 10.26 12.93 9.88
CA ALA A 188 9.29 12.70 10.95
C ALA A 188 9.89 11.78 12.02
N GLY A 189 9.15 11.45 13.09
CA GLY A 189 9.57 10.48 14.10
C GLY A 189 9.97 11.08 15.46
N ALA A 190 9.84 10.28 16.52
CA ALA A 190 10.28 10.67 17.86
C ALA A 190 11.80 10.84 17.89
N ARG A 191 12.29 11.98 18.41
CA ARG A 191 13.73 12.32 18.47
C ARG A 191 14.48 11.72 19.64
N SER A 192 13.76 11.11 20.57
CA SER A 192 14.32 10.48 21.75
C SER A 192 13.55 9.21 22.07
N ARG A 193 14.23 8.30 22.77
CA ARG A 193 13.59 7.11 23.33
C ARG A 193 12.43 7.47 24.25
N ASP A 194 12.57 8.51 25.07
CA ASP A 194 11.53 8.90 26.03
C ASP A 194 10.25 9.34 25.33
N THR A 195 10.37 10.14 24.27
CA THR A 195 9.23 10.53 23.43
C THR A 195 8.58 9.31 22.78
N ALA A 196 9.37 8.40 22.20
CA ALA A 196 8.84 7.19 21.57
C ALA A 196 8.09 6.29 22.59
N MET A 197 8.65 6.15 23.79
CA MET A 197 8.03 5.39 24.86
C MET A 197 6.75 6.06 25.39
N ASP A 198 6.69 7.40 25.44
CA ASP A 198 5.46 8.13 25.77
C ASP A 198 4.36 7.87 24.72
N VAL A 199 4.69 7.96 23.43
CA VAL A 199 3.76 7.65 22.33
C VAL A 199 3.26 6.20 22.43
N ALA A 200 4.16 5.23 22.62
CA ALA A 200 3.81 3.83 22.75
C ALA A 200 2.83 3.57 23.92
N ARG A 201 3.08 4.18 25.09
CA ARG A 201 2.18 4.06 26.25
C ARG A 201 0.81 4.67 25.98
N LYS A 202 0.75 5.81 25.29
CA LYS A 202 -0.52 6.46 24.93
C LYS A 202 -1.33 5.61 23.94
N VAL A 203 -0.67 4.99 22.96
CA VAL A 203 -1.32 4.04 22.04
C VAL A 203 -1.93 2.88 22.81
N VAL A 204 -1.17 2.25 23.72
CA VAL A 204 -1.66 1.12 24.55
C VAL A 204 -2.84 1.53 25.44
N ALA A 205 -2.84 2.76 25.95
CA ALA A 205 -3.91 3.27 26.81
C ALA A 205 -5.16 3.76 26.07
N THR A 206 -5.19 3.70 24.73
CA THR A 206 -6.28 4.23 23.91
C THR A 206 -7.13 3.11 23.32
N ASP A 207 -8.42 3.08 23.68
CA ASP A 207 -9.38 2.15 23.10
C ASP A 207 -9.48 2.33 21.57
N GLY A 208 -9.48 1.21 20.85
CA GLY A 208 -9.52 1.18 19.38
C GLY A 208 -8.15 1.30 18.69
N LEU A 209 -7.07 1.53 19.46
CA LEU A 209 -5.70 1.45 18.98
C LEU A 209 -4.99 0.22 19.56
N ALA A 210 -3.94 -0.23 18.87
CA ALA A 210 -3.02 -1.21 19.40
C ALA A 210 -1.58 -0.87 19.01
N LEU A 211 -0.63 -1.09 19.92
CA LEU A 211 0.79 -0.94 19.60
C LEU A 211 1.20 -2.07 18.66
N GLY A 212 1.49 -1.73 17.40
CA GLY A 212 1.93 -2.67 16.37
C GLY A 212 3.44 -2.89 16.33
N GLY A 213 4.22 -2.04 17.03
CA GLY A 213 5.67 -2.08 17.05
C GLY A 213 6.31 -0.70 16.88
N PHE A 214 7.53 -0.70 16.36
CA PHE A 214 8.31 0.50 16.04
C PHE A 214 8.69 0.47 14.57
N GLU A 215 8.84 1.66 13.98
CA GLU A 215 9.29 1.84 12.60
C GLU A 215 10.40 2.89 12.58
N CYS A 216 11.31 2.81 11.62
CA CYS A 216 12.34 3.82 11.41
C CYS A 216 12.75 3.88 9.93
N PHE A 217 13.10 5.08 9.47
CA PHE A 217 13.60 5.35 8.13
C PHE A 217 14.78 6.32 8.14
#